data_AF-A0A433ZTW2-F1
#
_entry.id   AF-A0A433ZTW2-F1
#
_cell.length_a   1.000
_cell.length_b   1.000
_cell.length_c   1.000
_cell.angle_alpha   90.00
_cell.angle_beta   90.00
_cell.angle_gamma   90.00
#
_symmetry.space_group_name_H-M   'P 1'
#
loop_
_entity.id
_entity.type
_entity.pdbx_description
1 polymer ?
#
loop_
_entity_poly.entity_id
_entity_poly.type
_entity_poly.pdbx_seq_one_letter_code
_entity_poly.pdbx_strand_id
1 'polypeptide(L)'
;MINETAGVWWQEGLFLQPEHFIQESRLHSHCLRDVTRQLSGGLAGFSRLMTDESLTGAGKLTLLQAHGVMPDGTPFVTDTPLTVSLDGLSGDMTFLLTLPLSSAPDRFSAKPLSVSDNRAPQTREPVMISAAHLNLQLKCASQRREDETGLTVARLHCREGAGDGTA
;
A
#
# COMPACT_ATOMS: atom_id res chain seq x y z
N MET A 1 22.12 -12.73 7.36
CA MET A 1 21.38 -11.52 7.77
C MET A 1 21.44 -10.52 6.63
N ILE A 2 20.30 -9.94 6.26
CA ILE A 2 20.24 -8.84 5.29
C ILE A 2 20.60 -7.56 6.07
N ASN A 3 21.62 -6.83 5.64
CA ASN A 3 22.01 -5.57 6.27
C ASN A 3 21.33 -4.41 5.53
N GLU A 4 20.36 -3.74 6.18
CA GLU A 4 19.62 -2.62 5.59
C GLU A 4 20.25 -1.25 5.90
N THR A 5 21.33 -1.19 6.70
CA THR A 5 22.01 0.06 7.09
C THR A 5 23.32 0.31 6.35
N ALA A 6 23.78 -0.65 5.55
CA ALA A 6 24.99 -0.50 4.73
C ALA A 6 24.66 -0.06 3.30
N GLY A 7 25.45 0.86 2.75
CA GLY A 7 25.34 1.31 1.36
C GLY A 7 26.22 0.52 0.39
N VAL A 8 26.11 0.85 -0.89
CA VAL A 8 27.06 0.35 -1.91
C VAL A 8 28.27 1.27 -1.97
N TRP A 9 29.46 0.69 -1.93
CA TRP A 9 30.71 1.43 -2.17
C TRP A 9 30.98 1.54 -3.67
N TRP A 10 30.68 2.71 -4.23
CA TRP A 10 30.91 3.03 -5.64
C TRP A 10 32.36 3.41 -5.89
N GLN A 11 33.02 2.69 -6.81
CA GLN A 11 34.39 2.96 -7.23
C GLN A 11 34.52 2.88 -8.75
N GLU A 12 35.50 3.60 -9.28
CA GLU A 12 35.84 3.55 -10.71
C GLU A 12 36.14 2.11 -11.13
N GLY A 13 35.63 1.70 -12.30
CA GLY A 13 35.80 0.33 -12.80
C GLY A 13 34.93 -0.74 -12.13
N LEU A 14 34.02 -0.39 -11.21
CA LEU A 14 33.04 -1.33 -10.66
C LEU A 14 32.08 -1.83 -11.75
N PHE A 15 31.96 -3.14 -11.90
CA PHE A 15 30.97 -3.74 -12.79
C PHE A 15 29.57 -3.70 -12.17
N LEU A 16 28.58 -3.15 -12.88
CA LEU A 16 27.21 -3.03 -12.39
C LEU A 16 26.50 -4.38 -12.37
N GLN A 17 25.94 -4.73 -11.21
CA GLN A 17 25.11 -5.92 -10.99
C GLN A 17 23.79 -5.51 -10.34
N PRO A 18 22.69 -6.27 -10.52
CA PRO A 18 21.40 -5.98 -9.89
C PRO A 18 21.48 -5.81 -8.37
N GLU A 19 22.38 -6.54 -7.71
CA GLU A 19 22.57 -6.53 -6.26
C GLU A 19 23.00 -5.15 -5.74
N HIS A 20 23.77 -4.39 -6.52
CA HIS A 20 24.14 -3.02 -6.16
C HIS A 20 22.89 -2.13 -6.05
N PHE A 21 22.00 -2.19 -7.03
CA PHE A 21 20.76 -1.40 -7.02
C PHE A 21 19.80 -1.87 -5.92
N ILE A 22 19.72 -3.19 -5.69
CA ILE A 22 18.89 -3.77 -4.64
C ILE A 22 19.38 -3.30 -3.26
N GLN A 23 20.68 -3.34 -3.00
CA GLN A 23 21.25 -2.89 -1.73
C GLN A 23 21.08 -1.39 -1.51
N GLU A 24 21.33 -0.59 -2.54
CA GLU A 24 21.15 0.86 -2.48
C GLU A 24 19.69 1.23 -2.22
N SER A 25 18.73 0.55 -2.86
CA SER A 25 17.29 0.74 -2.63
C SER A 25 16.88 0.36 -1.20
N ARG A 26 17.46 -0.71 -0.63
CA ARG A 26 17.23 -1.12 0.76
C ARG A 26 17.70 -0.04 1.75
N LEU A 27 18.91 0.50 1.55
CA LEU A 27 19.43 1.56 2.41
C LEU A 27 18.53 2.80 2.39
N HIS A 28 18.15 3.27 1.19
CA HIS A 28 17.23 4.41 1.06
C HIS A 28 15.89 4.17 1.75
N SER A 29 15.30 2.99 1.54
CA SER A 29 14.04 2.60 2.19
C SER A 29 14.16 2.51 3.70
N HIS A 30 15.30 2.05 4.22
CA HIS A 30 15.60 2.05 5.65
C HIS A 30 15.67 3.47 6.21
N CYS A 31 16.47 4.36 5.61
CA CYS A 31 16.62 5.74 6.05
C CYS A 31 15.26 6.49 6.06
N LEU A 32 14.43 6.30 5.02
CA LEU A 32 13.09 6.90 4.98
C LEU A 32 12.20 6.40 6.11
N ARG A 33 12.17 5.08 6.37
CA ARG A 33 11.39 4.51 7.49
C ARG A 33 11.88 5.03 8.83
N ASP A 34 13.20 5.15 9.01
CA ASP A 34 13.82 5.60 10.26
C ASP A 34 13.46 7.07 10.55
N VAL A 35 13.63 7.96 9.57
CA VAL A 35 13.21 9.38 9.68
C VAL A 35 11.72 9.49 9.97
N THR A 36 10.88 8.71 9.27
CA THR A 36 9.42 8.70 9.47
C THR A 36 9.03 8.27 10.88
N ARG A 37 9.76 7.33 11.49
CA ARG A 37 9.54 6.90 12.88
C ARG A 37 9.96 7.97 13.89
N GLN A 38 11.08 8.65 13.65
CA GLN A 38 11.62 9.66 14.56
C GLN A 38 10.77 10.93 14.61
N LEU A 39 10.07 11.30 13.54
CA LEU A 39 9.44 12.62 13.41
C LEU A 39 8.13 12.85 14.20
N SER A 40 7.50 11.85 14.83
CA SER A 40 6.28 12.08 15.66
C SER A 40 5.71 10.82 16.34
N GLY A 41 6.55 9.87 16.77
CA GLY A 41 6.05 8.62 17.35
C GLY A 41 5.37 7.69 16.32
N GLY A 42 5.57 7.97 15.03
CA GLY A 42 5.01 7.26 13.89
C GLY A 42 3.97 8.10 13.13
N LEU A 43 4.26 8.42 11.86
CA LEU A 43 3.35 9.13 10.94
C LEU A 43 2.29 8.21 10.29
N ALA A 44 1.99 7.06 10.91
CA ALA A 44 1.10 6.07 10.32
C ALA A 44 -0.33 6.61 10.20
N GLY A 45 -0.90 6.52 8.99
CA GLY A 45 -2.23 7.05 8.71
C GLY A 45 -2.40 7.48 7.27
N PHE A 46 -3.57 8.06 6.98
CA PHE A 46 -3.92 8.60 5.68
C PHE A 46 -3.70 10.12 5.64
N SER A 47 -2.98 10.59 4.63
CA SER A 47 -3.00 12.01 4.23
C SER A 47 -4.13 12.30 3.24
N ARG A 48 -4.61 11.28 2.53
CA ARG A 48 -5.80 11.30 1.67
C ARG A 48 -6.52 9.95 1.74
N LEU A 49 -7.84 9.98 1.84
CA LEU A 49 -8.70 8.81 1.80
C LEU A 49 -9.99 9.16 1.05
N MET A 50 -10.27 8.46 -0.06
CA MET A 50 -11.49 8.62 -0.85
C MET A 50 -12.16 7.27 -1.04
N THR A 51 -13.36 7.11 -0.48
CA THR A 51 -14.20 5.91 -0.61
C THR A 51 -15.41 6.20 -1.49
N ASP A 52 -15.95 5.16 -2.11
CA ASP A 52 -17.23 5.18 -2.82
C ASP A 52 -18.22 4.24 -2.13
N GLU A 53 -19.29 4.83 -1.61
CA GLU A 53 -20.35 4.16 -0.86
C GLU A 53 -21.60 3.92 -1.72
N SER A 54 -21.60 4.32 -3.00
CA SER A 54 -22.76 4.18 -3.89
C SER A 54 -23.22 2.73 -4.05
N LEU A 55 -22.29 1.77 -3.94
CA LEU A 55 -22.56 0.33 -4.05
C LEU A 55 -22.64 -0.38 -2.69
N THR A 56 -22.66 0.35 -1.58
CA THR A 56 -22.80 -0.27 -0.24
C THR A 56 -24.13 -0.98 -0.08
N GLY A 57 -25.22 -0.44 -0.66
CA GLY A 57 -26.51 -1.13 -0.74
C GLY A 57 -26.51 -2.41 -1.59
N ALA A 58 -25.53 -2.54 -2.51
CA ALA A 58 -25.30 -3.74 -3.31
C ALA A 58 -24.23 -4.66 -2.69
N GLY A 59 -23.91 -4.47 -1.41
CA GLY A 59 -22.97 -5.32 -0.68
C GLY A 59 -21.50 -5.09 -1.07
N LYS A 60 -21.11 -3.89 -1.50
CA LYS A 60 -19.71 -3.59 -1.86
C LYS A 60 -19.19 -2.30 -1.22
N LEU A 61 -17.94 -2.32 -0.80
CA LEU A 61 -17.19 -1.13 -0.38
C LEU A 61 -16.00 -0.95 -1.33
N THR A 62 -15.83 0.27 -1.85
CA THR A 62 -14.74 0.60 -2.74
C THR A 62 -13.89 1.73 -2.18
N LEU A 63 -12.59 1.51 -2.10
CA LEU A 63 -11.59 2.55 -1.89
C LEU A 63 -11.14 3.07 -3.26
N LEU A 64 -11.43 4.33 -3.59
CA LEU A 64 -11.06 4.93 -4.87
C LEU A 64 -9.60 5.37 -4.89
N GLN A 65 -9.18 6.10 -3.86
CA GLN A 65 -7.82 6.62 -3.72
C GLN A 65 -7.40 6.67 -2.26
N ALA A 66 -6.13 6.38 -1.98
CA ALA A 66 -5.55 6.58 -0.65
C ALA A 66 -4.06 6.89 -0.72
N HIS A 67 -3.64 7.88 0.07
CA HIS A 67 -2.25 8.32 0.19
C HIS A 67 -1.92 8.34 1.68
N GLY A 68 -0.72 7.92 2.06
CA GLY A 68 -0.35 7.91 3.47
C GLY A 68 0.90 7.12 3.78
N VAL A 69 1.01 6.70 5.04
CA VAL A 69 2.12 5.91 5.55
C VAL A 69 1.55 4.72 6.34
N MET A 70 1.99 3.51 6.00
CA MET A 70 1.62 2.29 6.71
C MET A 70 2.23 2.25 8.12
N PRO A 71 1.68 1.47 9.07
CA PRO A 71 2.23 1.36 10.43
C PRO A 71 3.69 0.88 10.52
N ASP A 72 4.21 0.22 9.48
CA ASP A 72 5.63 -0.19 9.43
C ASP A 72 6.58 0.96 8.99
N GLY A 73 6.03 2.12 8.63
CA GLY A 73 6.73 3.31 8.15
C GLY A 73 6.75 3.46 6.62
N THR A 74 6.05 2.59 5.88
CA THR A 74 6.12 2.56 4.42
C THR A 74 5.18 3.59 3.80
N PRO A 75 5.67 4.59 3.07
CA PRO A 75 4.80 5.49 2.33
C PRO A 75 4.08 4.73 1.21
N PHE A 76 2.83 5.06 0.96
CA PHE A 76 2.04 4.45 -0.10
C PHE A 76 1.15 5.47 -0.80
N VAL A 77 0.88 5.16 -2.07
CA VAL A 77 -0.10 5.83 -2.91
C VAL A 77 -0.86 4.75 -3.67
N THR A 78 -2.18 4.80 -3.62
CA THR A 78 -3.04 4.01 -4.49
C THR A 78 -4.07 4.92 -5.11
N ASP A 79 -4.01 5.06 -6.44
CA ASP A 79 -5.02 5.76 -7.24
C ASP A 79 -5.84 4.77 -8.09
N THR A 80 -5.60 3.46 -7.87
CA THR A 80 -6.39 2.39 -8.48
C THR A 80 -7.47 1.94 -7.48
N PRO A 81 -8.75 1.84 -7.90
CA PRO A 81 -9.81 1.38 -7.01
C PRO A 81 -9.57 -0.03 -6.46
N LEU A 82 -9.79 -0.19 -5.16
CA LEU A 82 -9.79 -1.48 -4.45
C LEU A 82 -11.18 -1.74 -3.90
N THR A 83 -11.82 -2.85 -4.28
CA THR A 83 -13.19 -3.19 -3.86
C THR A 83 -13.19 -4.47 -3.03
N VAL A 84 -14.02 -4.48 -1.98
CA VAL A 84 -14.28 -5.65 -1.14
C VAL A 84 -15.79 -5.93 -1.10
N SER A 85 -16.16 -7.21 -1.14
CA SER A 85 -17.55 -7.63 -0.92
C SER A 85 -17.88 -7.63 0.58
N LEU A 86 -19.10 -7.21 0.89
CA LEU A 86 -19.71 -7.23 2.22
C LEU A 86 -20.52 -8.52 2.44
N ASP A 87 -20.61 -9.40 1.45
CA ASP A 87 -21.40 -10.63 1.50
C ASP A 87 -20.89 -11.59 2.59
N GLY A 88 -21.83 -12.20 3.33
CA GLY A 88 -21.52 -13.20 4.35
C GLY A 88 -20.88 -12.63 5.63
N LEU A 89 -20.76 -11.31 5.76
CA LEU A 89 -20.29 -10.65 6.97
C LEU A 89 -21.48 -10.22 7.85
N SER A 90 -21.35 -10.37 9.17
CA SER A 90 -22.41 -10.08 10.14
C SER A 90 -21.95 -9.14 11.25
N GLY A 91 -22.88 -8.32 11.75
CA GLY A 91 -22.63 -7.35 12.81
C GLY A 91 -21.78 -6.15 12.36
N ASP A 92 -21.16 -5.49 13.32
CA ASP A 92 -20.22 -4.39 13.08
C ASP A 92 -18.95 -4.90 12.39
N MET A 93 -18.58 -4.25 11.30
CA MET A 93 -17.43 -4.63 10.48
C MET A 93 -16.41 -3.52 10.42
N THR A 94 -15.13 -3.89 10.45
CA THR A 94 -14.02 -2.95 10.22
C THR A 94 -13.27 -3.37 8.96
N PHE A 95 -13.06 -2.43 8.05
CA PHE A 95 -12.32 -2.65 6.80
C PHE A 95 -10.95 -1.99 6.89
N LEU A 96 -9.94 -2.73 6.45
CA LEU A 96 -8.54 -2.34 6.51
C LEU A 96 -7.96 -2.25 5.10
N LEU A 97 -7.13 -1.22 4.87
CA LEU A 97 -6.12 -1.26 3.82
C LEU A 97 -4.91 -2.01 4.39
N THR A 98 -4.55 -3.15 3.80
CA THR A 98 -3.43 -3.99 4.26
C THR A 98 -2.27 -3.99 3.27
N LEU A 99 -1.08 -4.25 3.79
CA LEU A 99 0.15 -4.46 3.04
C LEU A 99 0.96 -5.59 3.70
N PRO A 100 1.47 -6.58 2.96
CA PRO A 100 2.37 -7.59 3.52
C PRO A 100 3.61 -6.95 4.16
N LEU A 101 4.11 -7.53 5.26
CA LEU A 101 5.31 -7.07 5.98
C LEU A 101 6.54 -7.08 5.07
N SER A 102 7.60 -6.34 5.44
CA SER A 102 8.78 -6.15 4.57
C SER A 102 9.53 -7.45 4.28
N SER A 103 9.34 -8.46 5.13
CA SER A 103 9.87 -9.82 4.95
C SER A 103 9.01 -10.70 4.04
N ALA A 104 7.76 -10.32 3.75
CA ALA A 104 6.84 -11.13 2.97
C ALA A 104 7.19 -11.07 1.48
N PRO A 105 7.22 -12.22 0.78
CA PRO A 105 7.66 -12.30 -0.62
C PRO A 105 6.67 -11.65 -1.59
N ASP A 106 5.39 -11.55 -1.21
CA ASP A 106 4.29 -11.01 -2.01
C ASP A 106 4.00 -9.53 -1.72
N ARG A 107 4.89 -8.83 -1.00
CA ARG A 107 4.74 -7.41 -0.70
C ARG A 107 4.71 -6.53 -1.94
N PHE A 108 5.42 -6.95 -2.99
CA PHE A 108 5.44 -6.27 -4.27
C PHE A 108 4.88 -7.17 -5.38
N SER A 109 4.17 -6.54 -6.31
CA SER A 109 3.72 -7.15 -7.56
C SER A 109 4.42 -6.47 -8.73
N ALA A 110 4.83 -7.26 -9.72
CA ALA A 110 5.42 -6.76 -10.96
C ALA A 110 4.30 -6.33 -11.92
N LYS A 111 4.36 -5.09 -12.41
CA LYS A 111 3.45 -4.57 -13.44
C LYS A 111 4.24 -3.87 -14.55
N PRO A 112 3.85 -4.01 -15.83
CA PRO A 112 4.50 -3.27 -16.91
C PRO A 112 4.35 -1.76 -16.72
N LEU A 113 5.46 -1.03 -16.85
CA LEU A 113 5.49 0.43 -16.80
C LEU A 113 6.23 0.97 -18.02
N SER A 114 5.61 1.90 -18.72
CA SER A 114 6.24 2.64 -19.81
C SER A 114 6.99 3.83 -19.24
N VAL A 115 8.32 3.87 -19.44
CA VAL A 115 9.20 4.91 -18.90
C VAL A 115 9.81 5.71 -20.03
N SER A 116 9.68 7.03 -19.95
CA SER A 116 10.27 8.00 -20.89
C SER A 116 11.35 8.83 -20.20
N ASP A 117 12.26 9.40 -20.98
CA ASP A 117 13.24 10.36 -20.49
C ASP A 117 12.53 11.66 -20.05
N ASN A 118 12.99 12.26 -18.94
CA ASN A 118 12.43 13.48 -18.38
C ASN A 118 13.04 14.77 -18.99
N ARG A 119 13.98 14.65 -19.94
CA ARG A 119 14.57 15.79 -20.68
C ARG A 119 13.74 16.11 -21.95
N ALA A 120 13.48 17.39 -22.21
CA ALA A 120 12.63 17.92 -23.30
C ALA A 120 13.04 17.50 -24.74
N PRO A 121 12.20 17.77 -25.77
CA PRO A 121 10.95 17.08 -26.07
C PRO A 121 11.19 15.62 -26.52
N GLN A 122 10.22 14.76 -26.23
CA GLN A 122 10.14 13.31 -26.42
C GLN A 122 10.62 12.82 -27.79
N THR A 123 11.94 12.70 -27.97
CA THR A 123 12.55 12.17 -29.20
C THR A 123 12.88 10.69 -29.10
N ARG A 124 12.82 10.11 -27.89
CA ARG A 124 13.02 8.67 -27.67
C ARG A 124 11.69 7.99 -27.38
N GLU A 125 11.51 6.83 -27.98
CA GLU A 125 10.40 5.95 -27.68
C GLU A 125 10.45 5.50 -26.20
N PRO A 126 9.29 5.41 -25.53
CA PRO A 126 9.23 4.89 -24.17
C PRO A 126 9.74 3.45 -24.07
N VAL A 127 10.44 3.14 -22.98
CA VAL A 127 10.92 1.78 -22.69
C VAL A 127 9.94 1.11 -21.73
N MET A 128 9.52 -0.11 -22.07
CA MET A 128 8.72 -0.94 -21.16
C MET A 128 9.62 -1.63 -20.14
N ILE A 129 9.34 -1.42 -18.87
CA ILE A 129 10.01 -2.09 -17.75
C ILE A 129 9.00 -2.85 -16.88
N SER A 130 9.51 -3.75 -16.05
CA SER A 130 8.72 -4.41 -15.01
C SER A 130 8.87 -3.63 -13.69
N ALA A 131 7.87 -2.81 -13.34
CA ALA A 131 7.89 -2.00 -12.14
C ALA A 131 7.30 -2.76 -10.94
N ALA A 132 7.89 -2.55 -9.76
CA ALA A 132 7.40 -3.09 -8.51
C ALA A 132 6.33 -2.16 -7.91
N HIS A 133 5.12 -2.68 -7.70
CA HIS A 133 4.03 -1.97 -7.02
C HIS A 133 3.72 -2.64 -5.69
N LEU A 134 3.48 -1.85 -4.65
CA LEU A 134 2.99 -2.36 -3.36
C LEU A 134 1.71 -3.17 -3.56
N ASN A 135 1.65 -4.35 -2.95
CA ASN A 135 0.48 -5.22 -2.95
C ASN A 135 -0.51 -4.76 -1.88
N LEU A 136 -1.12 -3.60 -2.11
CA LEU A 136 -2.15 -3.04 -1.25
C LEU A 136 -3.47 -3.76 -1.47
N GLN A 137 -4.14 -4.14 -0.38
CA GLN A 137 -5.39 -4.90 -0.44
C GLN A 137 -6.43 -4.29 0.50
N LEU A 138 -7.69 -4.22 0.07
CA LEU A 138 -8.82 -3.85 0.93
C LEU A 138 -9.50 -5.12 1.43
N LYS A 139 -9.55 -5.31 2.75
CA LYS A 139 -10.10 -6.52 3.38
C LYS A 139 -10.90 -6.20 4.63
N CYS A 140 -11.77 -7.13 5.03
CA CYS A 140 -12.33 -7.10 6.39
C CYS A 140 -11.23 -7.40 7.42
N ALA A 141 -11.32 -6.83 8.61
CA ALA A 141 -10.36 -7.05 9.70
C ALA A 141 -10.22 -8.53 10.07
N SER A 142 -11.29 -9.33 9.92
CA SER A 142 -11.28 -10.79 10.16
C SER A 142 -10.48 -11.58 9.11
N GLN A 143 -10.19 -10.99 7.94
CA GLN A 143 -9.49 -11.62 6.82
C GLN A 143 -8.02 -11.17 6.69
N ARG A 144 -7.56 -10.28 7.59
CA ARG A 144 -6.17 -9.81 7.60
C ARG A 144 -5.24 -10.95 8.02
N ARG A 145 -4.13 -11.12 7.29
CA ARG A 145 -3.08 -12.10 7.67
C ARG A 145 -2.19 -11.54 8.78
N GLU A 146 -1.55 -12.43 9.53
CA GLU A 146 -0.60 -12.05 10.59
C GLU A 146 0.64 -11.33 10.04
N ASP A 147 1.07 -11.69 8.84
CA ASP A 147 2.20 -11.10 8.12
C ASP A 147 1.81 -9.86 7.32
N GLU A 148 0.73 -9.17 7.70
CA GLU A 148 0.31 -7.90 7.10
C GLU A 148 0.30 -6.78 8.13
N THR A 149 0.68 -5.59 7.70
CA THR A 149 0.35 -4.33 8.38
C THR A 149 -0.94 -3.74 7.80
N GLY A 150 -1.63 -2.87 8.54
CA GLY A 150 -2.89 -2.32 8.03
C GLY A 150 -3.38 -1.05 8.71
N LEU A 151 -4.11 -0.24 7.95
CA LEU A 151 -4.77 0.98 8.38
C LEU A 151 -6.29 0.83 8.26
N THR A 152 -7.03 1.35 9.23
CA THR A 152 -8.50 1.30 9.20
C THR A 152 -9.04 2.29 8.17
N VAL A 153 -9.76 1.77 7.17
CA VAL A 153 -10.39 2.56 6.11
C VAL A 153 -11.79 2.98 6.53
N ALA A 154 -12.60 2.04 7.02
CA ALA A 154 -13.99 2.31 7.38
C ALA A 154 -14.47 1.33 8.46
N ARG A 155 -15.48 1.75 9.22
CA ARG A 155 -16.26 0.88 10.09
C ARG A 155 -17.71 0.97 9.68
N LEU A 156 -18.31 -0.17 9.33
CA LEU A 156 -19.72 -0.28 9.00
C LEU A 156 -20.45 -0.83 10.21
N HIS A 157 -21.49 -0.11 10.63
CA HIS A 157 -22.33 -0.52 11.74
C HIS A 157 -23.59 -1.20 11.22
N CYS A 158 -23.88 -2.39 11.72
CA CYS A 158 -25.14 -3.04 11.42
C CYS A 158 -26.24 -2.35 12.24
N ARG A 159 -27.23 -1.76 11.58
CA ARG A 159 -28.44 -1.30 12.25
C ARG A 159 -29.42 -2.46 12.27
N GLU A 160 -29.75 -2.95 13.46
CA GLU A 160 -30.94 -3.77 13.64
C GLU A 160 -32.13 -2.96 13.13
N GLY A 161 -32.93 -3.56 12.24
CA GLY A 161 -34.13 -2.92 11.74
C GLY A 161 -34.96 -2.45 12.93
N ALA A 162 -35.30 -1.16 12.95
CA ALA A 162 -36.39 -0.69 13.80
C ALA A 162 -37.57 -1.60 13.48
N GLY A 163 -37.92 -2.48 14.42
CA GLY A 163 -39.17 -3.21 14.37
C GLY A 163 -40.24 -2.18 14.12
N ASP A 164 -41.00 -2.35 13.05
CA ASP A 164 -42.15 -1.53 12.70
C ASP A 164 -43.18 -1.73 13.83
N GLY A 165 -43.00 -0.94 14.88
CA GLY A 165 -43.86 -0.85 16.03
C GLY A 165 -44.85 0.27 15.78
N THR A 166 -45.90 -0.03 15.03
CA THR A 166 -47.16 0.70 15.18
C THR A 166 -48.34 -0.21 14.93
N ALA A 167 -49.22 -0.17 15.94
CA ALA A 167 -50.50 -0.85 16.11
C ALA A 167 -51.48 -0.72 14.94
#